data_AF-A0AAU8DEW1-F1
#
_entry.id   AF-A0AAU8DEW1-F1
#
_cell.length_a   1.000
_cell.length_b   1.000
_cell.length_c   1.000
_cell.angle_alpha   90.00
_cell.angle_beta   90.00
_cell.angle_gamma   90.00
#
_symmetry.space_group_name_H-M   'P 1'
#
loop_
_entity.id
_entity.type
_entity.pdbx_description
1 polymer ?
#
loop_
_entity_poly.entity_id
_entity_poly.type
_entity_poly.pdbx_seq_one_letter_code
_entity_poly.pdbx_strand_id
1 'polypeptide(L)' 'MQIKIFEPATDDILTRADTDNMRLPFEHGWEQYLVTDDVGQILGVYDNFTAAADHRAPLAA' A
#
# COMPACT_ATOMS: atom_id res chain seq x y z
N MET A 1 4.65 -0.10 -11.48
CA MET A 1 4.25 0.57 -10.22
C MET A 1 3.21 -0.25 -9.48
N GLN A 2 3.45 -0.50 -8.19
CA GLN A 2 2.62 -1.30 -7.31
C GLN A 2 2.24 -0.50 -6.06
N ILE A 3 1.10 -0.84 -5.43
CA ILE A 3 0.78 -0.37 -4.08
C ILE A 3 1.04 -1.53 -3.12
N LYS A 4 1.91 -1.28 -2.15
CA LYS A 4 2.14 -2.14 -0.99
C LYS A 4 1.52 -1.47 0.23
N ILE A 5 1.26 -2.27 1.25
CA ILE A 5 0.75 -1.79 2.52
C ILE A 5 1.81 -2.09 3.56
N PHE A 6 2.15 -1.09 4.37
CA PHE A 6 3.01 -1.28 5.52
C PHE A 6 2.16 -1.44 6.78
N GLU A 7 2.41 -2.49 7.55
CA GLU A 7 1.80 -2.72 8.86
C GLU A 7 2.84 -2.46 9.95
N PRO A 8 2.79 -1.31 10.65
CA PRO A 8 3.82 -0.94 11.62
C PRO A 8 3.88 -1.85 12.84
N ALA A 9 2.77 -2.50 13.18
CA ALA A 9 2.68 -3.38 14.35
C ALA A 9 3.49 -4.66 14.18
N THR A 10 3.62 -5.14 12.95
CA THR A 10 4.28 -6.40 12.58
C THR A 10 5.57 -6.17 11.80
N ASP A 11 5.82 -4.93 11.34
CA ASP A 11 6.91 -4.56 10.43
C ASP A 11 6.81 -5.28 9.07
N ASP A 12 5.59 -5.63 8.66
CA ASP A 12 5.31 -6.37 7.43
C ASP A 12 4.98 -5.45 6.25
N ILE A 13 5.38 -5.88 5.05
CA ILE A 13 4.99 -5.26 3.77
C ILE A 13 4.11 -6.23 3.00
N LEU A 14 2.82 -5.88 2.87
CA LEU A 14 1.79 -6.72 2.28
C LEU A 14 1.42 -6.24 0.86
N THR A 15 1.02 -7.18 0.00
CA THR A 15 0.36 -6.89 -1.28
C THR A 15 -1.16 -6.87 -1.11
N ARG A 16 -1.87 -6.33 -2.09
CA ARG A 16 -3.34 -6.40 -2.08
C ARG A 16 -3.88 -7.84 -2.03
N ALA A 17 -3.22 -8.78 -2.69
CA ALA A 17 -3.64 -10.19 -2.67
C ALA A 17 -3.45 -10.82 -1.28
N ASP A 18 -2.41 -10.42 -0.54
CA ASP A 18 -2.22 -10.85 0.85
C ASP A 18 -3.39 -10.34 1.71
N THR A 19 -3.81 -9.09 1.48
CA THR A 19 -4.91 -8.47 2.24
C THR A 19 -6.29 -9.05 1.95
N ASP A 20 -6.53 -9.52 0.73
CA ASP A 20 -7.83 -10.10 0.35
C ASP A 20 -8.13 -11.41 1.12
N ASN A 21 -7.09 -12.08 1.63
CA ASN A 21 -7.20 -13.30 2.42
C ASN A 21 -7.19 -13.07 3.94
N MET A 22 -6.98 -11.83 4.39
CA MET A 22 -6.91 -11.53 5.82
C MET A 22 -8.28 -11.12 6.37
N ARG A 23 -8.65 -11.72 7.51
CA ARG A 23 -9.97 -11.57 8.13
C ARG A 23 -10.03 -10.26 8.92
N LEU A 24 -10.74 -9.26 8.39
CA LEU A 24 -11.00 -7.98 9.06
C LEU A 24 -11.82 -8.15 10.36
N PRO A 25 -11.64 -7.29 11.38
CA PRO A 25 -10.83 -6.07 11.38
C PRO A 25 -9.44 -6.27 12.01
N PHE A 26 -8.43 -5.63 11.42
CA PHE A 26 -7.16 -5.40 12.09
C PHE A 26 -7.35 -4.39 13.22
N GLU A 27 -6.70 -4.60 14.37
CA GLU A 27 -6.85 -3.76 15.58
C GLU A 27 -6.43 -2.29 15.35
N HIS A 28 -5.62 -2.02 14.32
CA HIS A 28 -5.17 -0.68 13.94
C HIS A 28 -5.27 -0.51 12.42
N GLY A 29 -5.97 0.53 11.96
CA GLY A 29 -6.20 0.76 10.54
C GLY A 29 -4.94 1.23 9.81
N TRP A 30 -4.35 0.34 9.00
CA TRP A 30 -3.58 0.59 7.78
C TRP A 30 -2.83 1.93 7.71
N GLU A 31 -1.82 2.10 8.57
CA GLU A 31 -1.29 3.43 8.84
C GLU A 31 -0.48 3.99 7.66
N GLN A 32 0.03 3.19 6.70
CA GLN A 32 0.69 3.71 5.48
C GLN A 32 0.57 2.81 4.23
N TYR A 33 0.22 3.42 3.09
CA TYR A 33 0.21 2.84 1.75
C TYR A 33 1.46 3.28 0.99
N LEU A 34 2.28 2.33 0.57
CA LEU A 34 3.52 2.57 -0.16
C LEU A 34 3.28 2.39 -1.66
N VAL A 35 3.64 3.38 -2.46
CA VAL A 35 3.74 3.21 -3.91
C VAL A 35 5.18 2.84 -4.23
N THR A 36 5.39 1.70 -4.88
CA THR A 36 6.71 1.22 -5.29
C THR A 36 6.83 1.08 -6.81
N ASP A 37 8.06 1.12 -7.32
CA ASP A 37 8.34 0.66 -8.68
C ASP A 37 8.29 -0.88 -8.78
N ASP A 38 8.61 -1.41 -9.96
CA ASP A 38 8.55 -2.86 -10.23
C ASP A 38 9.72 -3.64 -9.62
N VAL A 39 10.78 -2.96 -9.17
CA VAL A 39 11.93 -3.55 -8.46
C VAL A 39 11.84 -3.37 -6.94
N GLY A 40 10.79 -2.72 -6.45
CA GLY A 40 10.49 -2.58 -5.01
C GLY A 40 10.99 -1.28 -4.38
N GLN A 41 11.50 -0.32 -5.15
CA GLN A 41 11.89 1.00 -4.62
C GLN A 41 10.64 1.80 -4.23
N ILE A 42 10.63 2.40 -3.04
CA ILE A 42 9.55 3.28 -2.59
C ILE A 42 9.61 4.60 -3.37
N LEU A 43 8.51 4.93 -4.03
CA LEU A 43 8.29 6.17 -4.77
C LEU A 43 7.45 7.17 -3.99
N GLY A 44 6.63 6.70 -3.04
CA GLY A 44 5.81 7.56 -2.19
C GLY A 44 5.09 6.78 -1.08
N VAL A 45 4.64 7.51 -0.05
CA VAL A 45 3.94 6.99 1.13
C VAL A 45 2.68 7.82 1.35
N TYR A 46 1.55 7.17 1.60
CA TYR A 46 0.23 7.80 1.67
C TYR A 46 -0.60 7.23 2.81
N ASP A 47 -1.45 8.05 3.43
CA ASP A 47 -2.24 7.64 4.58
C ASP A 47 -3.54 6.90 4.19
N ASN A 48 -3.85 6.82 2.89
CA ASN A 48 -5.04 6.11 2.40
C ASN A 48 -4.84 5.54 0.99
N PHE A 49 -5.63 4.52 0.65
CA PHE A 49 -5.56 3.83 -0.63
C PHE A 49 -5.86 4.73 -1.83
N THR A 50 -6.82 5.65 -1.72
CA THR A 50 -7.22 6.53 -2.83
C THR A 50 -6.06 7.42 -3.27
N ALA A 51 -5.38 8.06 -2.31
CA ALA A 51 -4.19 8.88 -2.59
C ALA A 51 -3.06 8.05 -3.22
N ALA A 52 -2.81 6.83 -2.70
CA ALA A 52 -1.83 5.93 -3.30
C ALA A 52 -2.22 5.49 -4.73
N ALA A 53 -3.51 5.31 -5.00
CA ALA A 53 -4.02 4.92 -6.31
C ALA A 53 -3.90 6.03 -7.35
N ASP A 54 -4.20 7.28 -6.98
CA ASP A 54 -4.06 8.44 -7.85
C ASP A 54 -2.61 8.65 -8.29
N HIS A 55 -1.66 8.42 -7.38
CA HIS A 55 -0.22 8.45 -7.69
C HIS A 55 0.32 7.18 -8.35
N ARG A 56 -0.45 6.08 -8.33
CA ARG A 56 -0.13 4.87 -9.08
C ARG A 56 -0.59 4.96 -10.54
N ALA A 57 -1.61 5.77 -10.84
CA ALA A 57 -2.03 6.00 -12.21
C ALA A 57 -0.86 6.67 -12.97
N PRO A 58 -0.51 6.20 -14.19
CA PRO A 58 0.33 7.02 -15.06
C PRO A 58 -0.39 8.35 -15.18
N LEU A 59 0.31 9.47 -14.94
CA LEU A 59 -0.19 10.83 -15.18
C LEU A 59 -0.95 10.78 -16.52
N ALA A 60 -2.29 10.77 -16.45
CA ALA A 60 -3.09 10.68 -17.64
C ALA A 60 -2.80 11.97 -18.41
N ALA A 61 -2.15 11.82 -19.57
CA ALA A 61 -1.81 12.92 -20.47
C ALA A 61 -3.08 13.60 -21.00
#